data_AF-A0AAV2HLZ8-F1
#
_entry.id   AF-A0AAV2HLZ8-F1
#
_cell.length_a   1.000
_cell.length_b   1.000
_cell.length_c   1.000
_cell.angle_alpha   90.00
_cell.angle_beta   90.00
_cell.angle_gamma   90.00
#
_symmetry.space_group_name_H-M   'P 1'
#
loop_
_entity.id
_entity.type
_entity.pdbx_description
1 polymer ?
#
loop_
_entity_poly.entity_id
_entity_poly.type
_entity_poly.pdbx_seq_one_letter_code
_entity_poly.pdbx_strand_id
1 'polypeptide(L)'
;MSAYACFNFLAVIVGCMLANVRCQATTCTYNSNSYEVGATITPDPCEICVCKSTGYFECFHYSCQPSYCSNRYRLPGECCYRCPQVDPETPQPPQPPQPPQPPAPPSDE
;
A
#
# COMPACT_ATOMS: atom_id res chain seq x y z
N MET A 1 -8.88 18.94 -47.14
CA MET A 1 -8.58 19.91 -46.06
C MET A 1 -7.34 19.40 -45.32
N SER A 2 -6.20 19.24 -45.99
CA SER A 2 -4.95 20.04 -45.83
C SER A 2 -4.71 20.49 -44.37
N ALA A 3 -3.94 19.73 -43.57
CA ALA A 3 -2.47 19.75 -43.48
C ALA A 3 -1.90 21.09 -42.99
N TYR A 4 -1.65 21.25 -41.68
CA TYR A 4 -0.62 22.12 -41.10
C TYR A 4 -0.32 21.69 -39.66
N ALA A 5 0.57 20.70 -39.52
CA ALA A 5 1.44 20.60 -38.36
C ALA A 5 2.61 21.59 -38.56
N CYS A 6 3.09 22.16 -37.46
CA CYS A 6 4.27 23.04 -37.34
C CYS A 6 4.08 24.46 -37.88
N PHE A 7 3.99 25.42 -36.97
CA PHE A 7 4.91 26.56 -36.82
C PHE A 7 4.21 27.57 -35.89
N ASN A 8 4.74 27.73 -34.67
CA ASN A 8 5.02 29.02 -34.04
C ASN A 8 5.47 28.78 -32.59
N PHE A 9 6.76 28.99 -32.35
CA PHE A 9 7.46 28.76 -31.09
C PHE A 9 6.99 29.69 -29.93
N LEU A 10 6.05 30.60 -30.19
CA LEU A 10 5.42 31.48 -29.19
C LEU A 10 4.06 30.98 -28.69
N ALA A 11 3.42 30.03 -29.38
CA ALA A 11 2.08 29.54 -29.03
C ALA A 11 2.06 28.49 -27.90
N VAL A 12 3.22 27.91 -27.56
CA VAL A 12 3.33 26.94 -26.46
C VAL A 12 3.36 27.64 -25.10
N ILE A 13 3.83 28.90 -25.04
CA ILE A 13 3.91 29.66 -23.78
C ILE A 13 2.54 30.25 -23.41
N VAL A 14 1.67 30.50 -24.40
CA VAL A 14 0.33 31.11 -24.21
C VAL A 14 -0.81 30.11 -24.44
N GLY A 15 -0.50 28.81 -24.52
CA GLY A 15 -1.51 27.74 -24.64
C GLY A 15 -2.10 27.27 -23.30
N CYS A 16 -1.46 27.61 -22.18
CA CYS A 16 -1.92 27.18 -20.84
C CYS A 16 -2.84 28.18 -20.13
N MET A 17 -3.12 29.36 -20.69
CA MET A 17 -3.82 30.44 -19.96
C MET A 17 -5.22 30.79 -20.50
N LEU A 18 -5.75 30.12 -21.53
CA LEU A 18 -7.06 30.52 -22.12
C LEU A 18 -8.06 29.39 -22.39
N ALA A 19 -7.69 28.13 -22.17
CA ALA A 19 -8.66 27.06 -22.01
C ALA A 19 -8.78 26.77 -20.51
N ASN A 20 -9.99 26.65 -19.99
CA ASN A 20 -10.28 26.15 -18.64
C ASN A 20 -9.85 24.67 -18.51
N VAL A 21 -8.57 24.39 -18.75
CA VAL A 21 -7.95 23.09 -18.52
C VAL A 21 -7.79 23.02 -17.02
N ARG A 22 -8.79 22.44 -16.36
CA ARG A 22 -8.52 21.85 -15.05
C ARG A 22 -7.38 20.87 -15.29
N CYS A 23 -6.23 21.08 -14.67
CA CYS A 23 -5.27 20.00 -14.44
C CYS A 23 -6.03 18.93 -13.67
N GLN A 24 -6.70 18.03 -14.38
CA GLN A 24 -7.03 16.74 -13.81
C GLN A 24 -5.69 16.08 -13.59
N ALA A 25 -5.28 15.99 -12.32
CA ALA A 25 -4.09 15.27 -11.96
C ALA A 25 -4.31 13.80 -12.36
N THR A 26 -3.83 13.47 -13.56
CA THR A 26 -3.95 12.16 -14.20
C THR A 26 -2.83 11.23 -13.71
N THR A 27 -1.95 11.75 -12.87
CA THR A 27 -0.79 11.06 -12.35
C THR A 27 -0.56 11.46 -10.90
N CYS A 28 -0.04 10.55 -10.10
CA CYS A 28 0.40 10.78 -8.74
C CYS A 28 1.91 10.94 -8.69
N THR A 29 2.42 11.80 -7.80
CA THR A 29 3.88 12.00 -7.65
C THR A 29 4.36 11.40 -6.33
N TYR A 30 5.38 10.56 -6.38
CA TYR A 30 6.04 9.98 -5.21
C TYR A 30 7.56 9.91 -5.41
N ASN A 31 8.33 10.43 -4.45
CA ASN A 31 9.80 10.53 -4.52
C ASN A 31 10.33 11.06 -5.86
N SER A 32 9.74 12.16 -6.35
CA SER A 32 10.06 12.81 -7.63
C SER A 32 9.74 12.00 -8.90
N ASN A 33 9.06 10.85 -8.76
CA ASN A 33 8.58 10.06 -9.89
C ASN A 33 7.06 10.26 -10.07
N SER A 34 6.62 10.26 -11.32
CA SER A 34 5.20 10.34 -11.68
C SER A 34 4.66 8.95 -12.03
N TYR A 35 3.48 8.64 -11.51
CA TYR A 35 2.80 7.36 -11.62
C TYR A 35 1.41 7.55 -12.21
N GLU A 36 1.03 6.72 -13.18
CA GLU A 36 -0.30 6.74 -13.78
C GLU A 36 -1.40 6.29 -12.82
N VAL A 37 -2.65 6.68 -13.09
CA VAL A 37 -3.81 6.16 -12.33
C VAL A 37 -3.84 4.64 -12.38
N GLY A 38 -4.06 4.03 -11.21
CA GLY A 38 -4.04 2.58 -11.03
C GLY A 38 -2.65 2.01 -10.70
N ALA A 39 -1.58 2.79 -10.84
CA ALA A 39 -0.26 2.37 -10.38
C ALA A 39 -0.27 2.10 -8.87
N THR A 40 0.41 1.02 -8.48
CA THR A 40 0.53 0.60 -7.08
C THR A 40 1.98 0.69 -6.64
N ILE A 41 2.22 1.28 -5.48
CA ILE A 41 3.54 1.38 -4.85
C ILE A 41 3.49 0.81 -3.43
N THR A 42 4.63 0.33 -2.95
CA THR A 42 4.78 -0.29 -1.63
C THR A 42 5.94 0.42 -0.92
N PRO A 43 5.69 1.60 -0.31
CA PRO A 43 6.74 2.37 0.35
C PRO A 43 7.30 1.63 1.58
N ASP A 44 6.43 0.88 2.25
CA ASP A 44 6.75 0.03 3.39
C ASP A 44 6.18 -1.38 3.17
N PRO A 45 6.75 -2.44 3.77
CA PRO A 45 6.26 -3.80 3.56
C PRO A 45 4.82 -4.01 4.07
N CYS A 46 4.34 -3.12 4.94
CA CYS A 46 3.00 -3.12 5.51
C CYS A 46 2.07 -2.10 4.87
N GLU A 47 2.50 -1.37 3.84
CA GLU A 47 1.72 -0.29 3.25
C GLU A 47 1.67 -0.44 1.73
N ILE A 48 0.46 -0.40 1.18
CA ILE A 48 0.27 -0.40 -0.27
C ILE A 48 -0.55 0.82 -0.65
N CYS A 49 -0.04 1.59 -1.59
CA CYS A 49 -0.67 2.80 -2.08
C CYS A 49 -1.05 2.66 -3.55
N VAL A 50 -2.26 3.09 -3.89
CA VAL A 50 -2.78 3.08 -5.27
C VAL A 50 -3.01 4.51 -5.74
N CYS A 51 -2.46 4.87 -6.89
CA CYS A 51 -2.70 6.16 -7.50
C CYS A 51 -4.14 6.27 -7.99
N LYS A 52 -4.88 7.27 -7.49
CA LYS A 52 -6.27 7.52 -7.90
C LYS A 52 -6.35 8.64 -8.94
N SER A 53 -7.46 8.69 -9.67
CA SER A 53 -7.77 9.77 -10.63
C SER A 53 -7.94 11.15 -10.01
N THR A 54 -7.90 11.24 -8.68
CA THR A 54 -7.82 12.50 -7.93
C THR A 54 -6.42 13.12 -7.97
N GLY A 55 -5.40 12.37 -8.41
CA GLY A 55 -3.99 12.78 -8.39
C GLY A 55 -3.27 12.47 -7.07
N TYR A 56 -3.93 11.79 -6.15
CA TYR A 56 -3.38 11.42 -4.85
C TYR A 56 -3.32 9.90 -4.71
N PHE A 57 -2.37 9.44 -3.90
CA PHE A 57 -2.31 8.04 -3.49
C PHE A 57 -3.33 7.76 -2.40
N GLU A 58 -4.07 6.67 -2.55
CA GLU A 58 -4.87 6.07 -1.48
C GLU A 58 -4.09 4.88 -0.93
N CYS A 59 -3.67 4.96 0.34
CA CYS A 59 -2.81 3.99 0.99
C CYS A 59 -3.57 3.12 1.99
N PHE A 60 -3.22 1.85 2.02
CA PHE A 60 -3.79 0.84 2.90
C PHE A 60 -2.67 0.25 3.76
N HIS A 61 -2.89 0.21 5.07
CA HIS A 61 -1.99 -0.45 6.00
C HIS A 61 -2.49 -1.85 6.36
N TYR A 62 -1.60 -2.83 6.23
CA TYR A 62 -1.86 -4.19 6.69
C TYR A 62 -1.67 -4.28 8.20
N SER A 63 -2.70 -4.79 8.87
CA SER A 63 -2.60 -5.22 10.26
C SER A 63 -2.26 -6.70 10.31
N CYS A 64 -1.28 -7.05 11.15
CA CYS A 64 -0.92 -8.43 11.38
C CYS A 64 -1.78 -9.02 12.51
N GLN A 65 -2.01 -10.33 12.45
CA GLN A 65 -2.63 -11.04 13.56
C GLN A 65 -1.77 -10.89 14.83
N PRO A 66 -2.37 -10.66 16.01
CA PRO A 66 -1.63 -10.64 17.26
C PRO A 66 -1.02 -12.02 17.52
N SER A 67 0.30 -12.06 17.62
CA SER A 67 1.06 -13.24 18.05
C SER A 67 1.55 -13.07 19.49
N TYR A 68 1.42 -14.12 20.30
CA TYR A 68 1.71 -14.08 21.74
C TYR A 68 3.07 -14.69 22.14
N CYS A 69 3.93 -15.01 21.17
CA CYS A 69 5.26 -15.55 21.46
C CYS A 69 6.22 -14.45 21.93
N SER A 70 7.09 -14.75 22.88
CA SER A 70 8.02 -13.77 23.47
C SER A 70 9.14 -13.32 22.53
N ASN A 71 9.62 -14.22 21.65
CA ASN A 71 10.73 -13.93 20.73
C ASN A 71 10.25 -13.81 19.28
N ARG A 72 9.55 -12.72 18.97
CA ARG A 72 9.07 -12.44 17.61
C ARG A 72 10.18 -11.84 16.75
N TYR A 73 10.29 -12.27 15.50
CA TYR A 73 11.22 -11.70 14.52
C TYR A 73 10.49 -11.36 13.22
N ARG A 74 11.07 -10.44 12.44
CA ARG A 74 10.55 -10.00 11.15
C ARG A 74 11.57 -10.32 10.06
N LEU A 75 11.11 -10.91 8.97
CA LEU A 75 11.97 -11.17 7.82
C LEU A 75 12.17 -9.90 6.99
N PRO A 76 13.34 -9.71 6.34
CA PRO A 76 13.55 -8.60 5.43
C PRO A 76 12.48 -8.60 4.32
N GLY A 77 11.81 -7.48 4.14
CA GLY A 77 10.75 -7.33 3.14
C GLY A 77 9.38 -7.90 3.51
N GLU A 78 9.21 -8.55 4.67
CA GLU A 78 7.88 -8.95 5.14
C GLU A 78 7.24 -7.89 6.02
N CYS A 79 5.91 -7.82 6.04
CA CYS A 79 5.19 -6.95 6.99
C CYS A 79 5.20 -7.52 8.41
N CYS A 80 4.87 -8.80 8.55
CA CYS A 80 4.45 -9.37 9.82
C CYS A 80 5.56 -10.08 10.58
N TYR A 81 5.42 -10.08 11.91
CA TYR A 81 6.27 -10.86 12.78
C TYR A 81 5.92 -12.35 12.74
N ARG A 82 6.95 -13.19 12.77
CA ARG A 82 6.83 -14.63 12.87
C ARG A 82 7.24 -15.10 14.25
N CYS A 83 6.64 -16.21 14.69
CA CYS A 83 7.12 -16.95 15.84
C CYS A 83 8.16 -17.99 15.39
N PRO A 84 9.24 -18.16 16.17
CA PRO A 84 10.17 -19.25 15.94
C PRO A 84 9.39 -20.56 16.00
N GLN A 85 9.56 -21.38 14.97
CA GLN A 85 8.99 -22.72 14.98
C GLN A 85 9.74 -23.49 16.09
N VAL A 86 8.98 -24.13 16.98
CA VAL A 86 9.58 -25.06 17.92
C VAL A 86 9.84 -26.33 17.13
N ASP A 87 11.11 -26.61 16.85
CA ASP A 87 11.49 -27.89 16.25
C ASP A 87 11.15 -29.02 17.25
N PRO A 88 10.51 -30.13 16.83
CA PRO A 88 10.04 -31.20 17.71
C PRO A 88 11.14 -31.90 18.54
N GLU A 89 12.43 -31.64 18.24
CA GLU A 89 13.58 -32.12 19.01
C GLU A 89 13.90 -31.28 20.26
N THR A 90 13.23 -30.15 20.49
CA THR A 90 13.52 -29.28 21.63
C THR A 90 12.46 -29.46 22.73
N PRO A 91 12.84 -29.83 23.98
CA PRO A 91 11.89 -29.89 25.09
C PRO A 91 11.27 -28.51 25.37
N GLN A 92 9.96 -28.39 25.26
CA GLN A 92 9.26 -27.14 25.54
C GLN A 92 9.14 -26.90 27.06
N PRO A 93 9.38 -25.66 27.54
CA PRO A 93 8.98 -25.28 28.90
C PRO A 93 7.45 -25.33 29.04
N PRO A 94 6.92 -25.61 30.24
CA PRO A 94 5.49 -25.70 30.47
C PRO A 94 4.80 -24.38 30.07
N GLN A 95 3.76 -24.50 29.23
CA GLN A 95 2.96 -23.34 28.83
C GLN A 95 2.22 -22.76 30.05
N PRO A 96 2.17 -21.41 30.19
CA PRO A 96 1.31 -20.77 31.18
C PRO A 96 -0.16 -21.19 30.99
N PRO A 97 -0.97 -21.22 32.06
CA PRO A 97 -2.40 -21.48 31.95
C PRO A 97 -3.03 -20.48 30.97
N GLN A 98 -3.73 -20.99 29.94
CA GLN A 98 -4.47 -20.15 29.03
C GLN A 98 -5.63 -19.47 29.77
N PRO A 99 -5.91 -18.18 29.52
CA PRO A 99 -7.12 -17.54 30.02
C PRO A 99 -8.37 -18.31 29.57
N PRO A 100 -9.46 -18.32 30.35
CA PRO A 100 -10.74 -18.87 29.93
C PRO A 100 -11.14 -18.29 28.57
N GLN A 101 -11.35 -19.15 27.57
CA GLN A 101 -11.85 -18.70 26.27
C GLN A 101 -13.29 -18.20 26.45
N PRO A 102 -13.67 -17.06 25.82
CA PRO A 102 -15.06 -16.64 25.74
C PRO A 102 -15.92 -17.76 25.13
N PRO A 103 -17.21 -17.86 25.52
CA PRO A 103 -18.11 -18.78 24.86
C PRO A 103 -18.13 -18.51 23.35
N ALA A 104 -18.08 -19.58 22.57
CA ALA A 104 -18.18 -19.49 21.13
C ALA A 104 -19.49 -18.77 20.75
N PRO A 105 -19.48 -17.90 19.72
CA PRO A 105 -20.71 -17.35 19.19
C PRO A 105 -21.63 -18.49 18.75
N PRO A 106 -22.96 -18.35 18.90
CA PRO A 106 -23.89 -19.33 18.37
C PRO A 106 -23.64 -19.49 16.88
N SER A 107 -23.48 -20.74 16.43
CA SER A 107 -23.52 -21.07 15.01
C SER A 107 -24.95 -20.87 14.53
N ASP A 108 -25.18 -19.83 13.71
CA ASP A 108 -26.45 -19.65 13.01
C ASP A 108 -26.67 -20.86 12.08
N GLU A 109 -27.66 -21.70 12.38
CA GLU A 109 -28.20 -22.78 11.53
C GLU A 109 -29.63 -22.43 11.09
#